data_AF-A0A1W1WWP7-F1
#
_entry.id   AF-A0A1W1WWP7-F1
#
_cell.length_a   1.000
_cell.length_b   1.000
_cell.length_c   1.000
_cell.angle_alpha   90.00
_cell.angle_beta   90.00
_cell.angle_gamma   90.00
#
_symmetry.space_group_name_H-M   'P 1'
#
loop_
_entity.id
_entity.type
_entity.pdbx_description
1 polymer ?
#
loop_
_entity_poly.entity_id
_entity_poly.type
_entity_poly.pdbx_seq_one_letter_code
_entity_poly.pdbx_strand_id
1 'polypeptide(L)'
;MAFYLRADQVPELQGLTSWERRVLLRGTFLKERSISTVFLLVAAFGSIQFVINPLVRHLAPQLATNQIGYGIVLLAWVLILVTLRDIVMMNVLRPKIAAKRAAQTAAKVAGLEQAQDQPAQPDA
;
A
#
# COMPACT_ATOMS: atom_id res chain seq x y z
N MET A 1 -9.99 -1.99 -16.82
CA MET A 1 -9.07 -2.14 -15.66
C MET A 1 -9.93 -2.32 -14.42
N ALA A 2 -9.76 -3.43 -13.70
CA ALA A 2 -10.54 -3.67 -12.47
C ALA A 2 -9.91 -2.89 -11.30
N PHE A 3 -10.70 -2.05 -10.66
CA PHE A 3 -10.30 -1.24 -9.50
C PHE A 3 -10.86 -1.87 -8.23
N TYR A 4 -10.02 -2.03 -7.21
CA TYR A 4 -10.40 -2.76 -6.01
C TYR A 4 -10.16 -1.91 -4.78
N LEU A 5 -11.11 -1.96 -3.85
CA LEU A 5 -11.11 -1.16 -2.63
C LEU A 5 -10.42 -1.88 -1.47
N ARG A 6 -10.32 -3.21 -1.52
CA ARG A 6 -9.71 -4.04 -0.48
C ARG A 6 -8.66 -4.99 -1.05
N ALA A 7 -7.60 -5.21 -0.28
CA ALA A 7 -6.51 -6.12 -0.63
C ALA A 7 -6.96 -7.58 -0.77
N ASP A 8 -8.03 -7.98 -0.09
CA ASP A 8 -8.61 -9.33 -0.18
C ASP A 8 -9.28 -9.62 -1.52
N GLN A 9 -9.74 -8.57 -2.21
CA GLN A 9 -10.42 -8.70 -3.50
C GLN A 9 -9.42 -8.80 -4.66
N VAL A 10 -8.12 -8.67 -4.39
CA VAL A 10 -7.04 -8.74 -5.37
C VAL A 10 -6.78 -10.21 -5.72
N PRO A 11 -7.18 -10.72 -6.91
CA PRO A 11 -6.94 -12.11 -7.29
C PRO A 11 -5.44 -12.46 -7.24
N GLU A 12 -4.56 -11.49 -7.47
CA GLU A 12 -3.12 -11.63 -7.39
C GLU A 12 -2.60 -11.88 -5.96
N LEU A 13 -3.40 -11.58 -4.93
CA LEU A 13 -3.10 -11.78 -3.50
C LEU A 13 -3.91 -12.93 -2.88
N GLN A 14 -4.76 -13.62 -3.64
CA GLN A 14 -5.50 -14.81 -3.17
C GLN A 14 -4.55 -15.99 -2.98
N GLY A 15 -4.68 -16.69 -1.85
CA GLY A 15 -3.84 -17.83 -1.47
C GLY A 15 -2.59 -17.49 -0.65
N LEU A 16 -2.35 -16.21 -0.32
CA LEU A 16 -1.28 -15.79 0.62
C LEU A 16 -1.86 -15.60 2.02
N THR A 17 -1.11 -16.00 3.04
CA THR A 17 -1.46 -15.69 4.43
C THR A 17 -1.39 -14.17 4.67
N SER A 18 -2.14 -13.66 5.66
CA SER A 18 -2.15 -12.22 6.00
C SER A 18 -0.77 -11.64 6.29
N TRP A 19 0.16 -12.49 6.73
CA TRP A 19 1.55 -12.11 7.02
C TRP A 19 2.40 -12.01 5.75
N GLU A 20 2.34 -13.02 4.86
CA GLU A 20 3.05 -12.98 3.57
C GLU A 20 2.55 -11.84 2.69
N ARG A 21 1.23 -11.58 2.71
CA ARG A 21 0.64 -10.44 2.01
C ARG A 21 1.20 -9.12 2.53
N ARG A 22 1.43 -9.01 3.83
CA ARG A 22 2.03 -7.83 4.47
C ARG A 22 3.50 -7.68 4.10
N VAL A 23 4.26 -8.78 4.06
CA VAL A 23 5.69 -8.77 3.67
C VAL A 23 5.86 -8.41 2.19
N LEU A 24 5.04 -8.96 1.30
CA LEU A 24 5.06 -8.58 -0.12
C LEU A 24 4.70 -7.11 -0.30
N LEU A 25 3.56 -6.67 0.24
CA LEU A 25 3.09 -5.30 0.04
C LEU A 25 3.97 -4.25 0.74
N ARG A 26 4.57 -4.56 1.89
CA ARG A 26 5.39 -3.59 2.65
C ARG A 26 6.89 -3.73 2.42
N GLY A 27 7.41 -4.94 2.23
CA GLY A 27 8.83 -5.21 2.08
C GLY A 27 9.34 -5.06 0.64
N THR A 28 8.55 -5.45 -0.37
CA THR A 28 9.02 -5.42 -1.77
C THR A 28 8.83 -4.09 -2.49
N PHE A 29 7.98 -3.20 -1.97
CA PHE A 29 7.66 -1.91 -2.59
C PHE A 29 8.07 -0.71 -1.73
N LEU A 30 9.18 -0.84 -0.98
CA LEU A 30 9.63 0.21 -0.08
C LEU A 30 9.87 1.53 -0.83
N LYS A 31 10.52 1.47 -2.01
CA LYS A 31 10.83 2.63 -2.85
C LYS A 31 9.57 3.33 -3.35
N GLU A 32 8.61 2.58 -3.88
CA GLU A 32 7.34 3.15 -4.34
C GLU A 32 6.54 3.74 -3.18
N ARG A 33 6.57 3.10 -2.00
CA ARG A 33 5.91 3.59 -0.80
C ARG A 33 6.54 4.89 -0.29
N SER A 34 7.87 5.03 -0.36
CA SER A 34 8.58 6.29 -0.04
C SER A 34 8.15 7.41 -0.98
N ILE A 35 8.16 7.17 -2.29
CA ILE A 35 7.74 8.16 -3.30
C ILE A 35 6.28 8.55 -3.07
N SER A 36 5.40 7.57 -2.87
CA SER A 36 3.98 7.82 -2.59
C SER A 36 3.76 8.58 -1.28
N THR A 37 4.62 8.38 -0.28
CA THR A 37 4.57 9.14 0.99
C THR A 37 4.98 10.58 0.76
N VAL A 38 6.02 10.85 -0.04
CA VAL A 38 6.41 12.22 -0.42
C VAL A 38 5.28 12.92 -1.15
N PHE A 39 4.66 12.27 -2.15
CA PHE A 39 3.49 12.82 -2.84
C PHE A 39 2.31 13.04 -1.90
N LEU A 40 2.06 12.12 -0.95
CA LEU A 40 1.01 12.30 0.05
C LEU A 40 1.30 13.50 0.95
N LEU A 41 2.56 13.73 1.36
CA LEU A 41 2.92 14.90 2.15
C LEU A 41 2.70 16.19 1.37
N VAL A 42 3.16 16.26 0.12
CA VAL A 42 2.93 17.42 -0.74
C VAL A 42 1.44 17.68 -0.93
N ALA A 43 0.66 16.63 -1.22
CA ALA A 43 -0.79 16.72 -1.35
C ALA A 43 -1.47 17.13 -0.03
N ALA A 44 -1.03 16.60 1.10
CA ALA A 44 -1.55 16.95 2.42
C ALA A 44 -1.31 18.44 2.71
N PHE A 45 -0.07 18.91 2.60
CA PHE A 45 0.27 20.32 2.83
C PHE A 45 -0.46 21.26 1.87
N GLY A 46 -0.52 20.93 0.58
CA GLY A 46 -1.28 21.72 -0.40
C GLY A 46 -2.77 21.72 -0.08
N SER A 47 -3.35 20.56 0.24
CA SER A 47 -4.77 20.42 0.54
C SER A 47 -5.19 21.18 1.80
N ILE A 48 -4.30 21.40 2.76
CA ILE A 48 -4.63 22.22 3.94
C ILE A 48 -5.05 23.63 3.50
N GLN A 49 -4.29 24.23 2.59
CA GLN A 49 -4.51 25.61 2.20
C GLN A 49 -5.61 25.79 1.16
N PHE A 50 -5.72 24.86 0.22
CA PHE A 50 -6.65 24.97 -0.90
C PHE A 50 -7.97 24.20 -0.69
N VAL A 51 -8.02 23.24 0.24
CA VAL A 51 -9.22 22.40 0.45
C VAL A 51 -9.73 22.56 1.88
N ILE A 52 -8.94 22.26 2.90
CA ILE A 52 -9.37 22.24 4.30
C ILE A 52 -9.74 23.62 4.80
N ASN A 53 -8.85 24.60 4.65
CA ASN A 53 -9.09 25.97 5.10
C ASN A 53 -10.36 26.61 4.50
N PRO A 54 -10.59 26.55 3.18
CA PRO A 54 -11.85 27.05 2.63
C PRO A 54 -13.06 26.21 3.08
N LEU A 55 -12.96 24.88 3.18
CA LEU A 55 -14.07 24.05 3.68
C LEU A 55 -14.47 24.41 5.11
N VAL A 56 -13.50 24.53 6.02
CA VAL A 56 -13.74 24.83 7.43
C VAL A 56 -14.35 26.22 7.57
N ARG A 57 -13.87 27.21 6.81
CA ARG A 57 -14.44 28.56 6.81
C ARG A 57 -15.89 28.59 6.32
N HIS A 58 -16.25 27.76 5.34
CA HIS A 58 -17.62 27.71 4.80
C HIS A 58 -18.59 26.88 5.65
N LEU A 59 -18.17 25.72 6.15
CA LEU A 59 -19.07 24.78 6.83
C LEU A 59 -19.14 24.98 8.33
N ALA A 60 -18.02 25.36 8.95
CA ALA A 60 -17.91 25.43 10.40
C ALA A 60 -16.86 26.47 10.82
N PRO A 61 -17.12 27.78 10.60
CA PRO A 61 -16.16 28.84 10.90
C PRO A 61 -15.76 28.87 12.38
N GLN A 62 -16.64 28.44 13.29
CA GLN A 62 -16.35 28.27 14.72
C GLN A 62 -15.21 27.28 15.03
N LEU A 63 -14.98 26.30 14.14
CA LEU A 63 -13.87 25.35 14.28
C LEU A 63 -12.53 25.96 13.85
N ALA A 64 -12.52 27.05 13.07
CA ALA A 64 -11.28 27.74 12.72
C ALA A 64 -10.66 28.47 13.92
N THR A 65 -11.50 28.91 14.87
CA THR A 65 -11.07 29.60 16.09
C THR A 65 -10.71 28.64 17.23
N ASN A 66 -11.29 27.43 17.23
CA ASN A 66 -11.00 26.39 18.22
C ASN A 66 -9.82 25.52 17.76
N GLN A 67 -8.65 25.73 18.35
CA GLN A 67 -7.43 24.99 18.03
C GLN A 67 -7.57 23.46 18.17
N ILE A 68 -8.34 23.00 19.17
CA ILE A 68 -8.57 21.56 19.41
C ILE A 68 -9.49 20.99 18.33
N GLY A 69 -10.58 21.69 18.02
CA GLY A 69 -11.52 21.28 16.97
C GLY A 69 -10.85 21.23 15.59
N TYR A 70 -10.04 22.24 15.27
CA TYR A 70 -9.27 22.27 14.04
C TYR A 70 -8.25 21.11 13.96
N GLY A 71 -7.58 20.80 15.07
CA GLY A 71 -6.67 19.66 15.16
C GLY A 71 -7.34 18.32 14.84
N ILE A 72 -8.56 18.09 15.33
CA ILE A 72 -9.34 16.87 15.05
C ILE A 72 -9.69 16.78 13.56
N VAL A 73 -10.09 17.89 12.93
CA VAL A 73 -10.40 17.93 11.49
C VAL A 73 -9.17 17.58 10.65
N LEU A 74 -8.01 18.14 10.99
CA LEU A 74 -6.75 17.81 10.33
C LEU A 74 -6.39 16.32 10.49
N LEU A 75 -6.59 15.78 11.69
CA LEU A 75 -6.28 14.37 11.98
C LEU A 75 -7.19 13.43 11.18
N ALA A 76 -8.49 13.72 11.13
CA ALA A 76 -9.44 13.01 10.28
C ALA A 76 -9.06 13.10 8.79
N TRP A 77 -8.62 14.26 8.33
CA TRP A 77 -8.19 14.46 6.95
C TRP A 77 -6.95 13.64 6.59
N VAL A 78 -5.94 13.63 7.45
CA VAL A 78 -4.73 12.82 7.25
C VAL A 78 -5.09 11.33 7.19
N LEU A 79 -5.98 10.85 8.05
CA LEU A 79 -6.45 9.46 8.01
C LEU A 79 -7.14 9.12 6.67
N ILE A 80 -7.95 10.03 6.15
CA ILE A 80 -8.58 9.88 4.82
C ILE A 80 -7.51 9.78 3.73
N LEU A 81 -6.53 10.70 3.72
CA LEU A 81 -5.46 10.71 2.73
C LEU A 81 -4.61 9.44 2.76
N VAL A 82 -4.27 8.94 3.96
CA VAL A 82 -3.52 7.69 4.13
C VAL A 82 -4.32 6.51 3.58
N THR A 83 -5.62 6.43 3.88
CA THR A 83 -6.50 5.39 3.37
C THR A 83 -6.58 5.42 1.85
N LEU A 84 -6.76 6.62 1.27
CA LEU A 84 -6.83 6.82 -0.17
C LEU A 84 -5.52 6.41 -0.86
N ARG A 85 -4.38 6.79 -0.27
CA ARG A 85 -3.05 6.40 -0.76
C ARG A 85 -2.87 4.90 -0.82
N ASP A 86 -3.28 4.18 0.23
CA ASP A 86 -3.13 2.74 0.28
C ASP A 86 -3.99 2.05 -0.78
N ILE A 87 -5.21 2.54 -1.03
CA ILE A 87 -6.07 2.06 -2.13
C ILE A 87 -5.43 2.31 -3.49
N VAL A 88 -4.90 3.52 -3.73
CA VAL A 88 -4.25 3.87 -5.00
C VAL A 88 -2.99 3.05 -5.20
N MET A 89 -2.12 2.96 -4.19
CA MET A 89 -0.91 2.14 -4.24
C MET A 89 -1.23 0.69 -4.55
N MET A 90 -2.25 0.12 -3.92
CA MET A 90 -2.63 -1.27 -4.18
C MET A 90 -2.97 -1.48 -5.65
N ASN A 91 -3.74 -0.57 -6.25
CA ASN A 91 -4.14 -0.68 -7.66
C ASN A 91 -2.98 -0.40 -8.63
N VAL A 92 -2.07 0.51 -8.31
CA VAL A 92 -0.87 0.80 -9.11
C VAL A 92 0.17 -0.33 -9.03
N LEU A 93 0.29 -0.99 -7.86
CA LEU A 93 1.26 -2.06 -7.63
C LEU A 93 0.79 -3.43 -8.13
N ARG A 94 -0.50 -3.63 -8.40
CA ARG A 94 -1.08 -4.86 -8.98
C ARG A 94 -0.25 -5.52 -10.09
N PRO A 95 0.06 -4.83 -11.22
CA PRO A 95 0.82 -5.46 -12.30
C PRO A 95 2.23 -5.87 -11.86
N LYS A 96 2.85 -5.10 -10.95
CA LYS A 96 4.17 -5.42 -10.40
C LYS A 96 4.12 -6.62 -9.44
N ILE A 97 3.04 -6.75 -8.66
CA ILE A 97 2.80 -7.90 -7.78
C ILE A 97 2.61 -9.16 -8.60
N ALA A 98 1.83 -9.12 -9.69
CA ALA A 98 1.65 -10.25 -10.60
C ALA A 98 2.99 -10.73 -11.19
N ALA A 99 3.81 -9.79 -11.69
CA ALA A 99 5.12 -10.11 -12.25
C ALA A 99 6.10 -10.70 -11.20
N LYS A 100 6.13 -10.12 -9.98
CA LYS A 100 6.96 -10.66 -8.88
C LYS A 100 6.51 -12.04 -8.42
N ARG A 101 5.20 -12.32 -8.43
CA ARG A 101 4.67 -13.65 -8.07
C ARG A 101 5.06 -14.71 -9.10
N ALA A 102 4.95 -14.39 -10.39
CA ALA A 102 5.44 -15.26 -11.45
C ALA A 102 6.94 -15.57 -11.28
N ALA A 103 7.75 -14.57 -10.97
CA ALA A 103 9.18 -14.75 -10.70
C ALA A 103 9.48 -15.56 -9.42
N GLN A 104 8.72 -15.36 -8.32
CA GLN A 104 8.89 -16.14 -7.09
C GLN A 104 8.43 -17.59 -7.23
N THR A 105 7.35 -17.85 -7.96
CA THR A 105 6.90 -19.22 -8.26
C THR A 105 7.93 -19.92 -9.15
N ALA A 106 8.44 -19.25 -10.19
CA ALA A 106 9.51 -19.80 -11.03
C ALA A 106 10.79 -20.11 -10.23
N ALA A 107 11.18 -19.22 -9.31
CA ALA A 107 12.34 -19.45 -8.44
C ALA A 107 12.14 -20.60 -7.44
N LYS A 108 10.92 -20.77 -6.90
CA LYS A 108 10.59 -21.90 -6.02
C LYS A 108 10.60 -23.23 -6.77
N VAL A 109 10.07 -23.28 -8.00
CA VAL A 109 10.07 -24.49 -8.83
C VAL A 109 11.50 -24.86 -9.22
N ALA A 110 12.31 -23.89 -9.69
CA ALA A 110 13.70 -24.13 -10.04
C ALA A 110 14.56 -24.61 -8.83
N GLY A 111 14.30 -24.09 -7.63
CA GLY A 111 14.98 -24.55 -6.41
C GLY A 111 14.56 -25.95 -5.94
N LEU A 112 13.31 -26.36 -6.22
CA LEU A 112 12.83 -27.71 -5.93
C LEU A 112 13.33 -28.74 -6.93
N GLU A 113 13.47 -28.37 -8.21
CA GLU A 113 14.12 -29.21 -9.24
C GLU A 113 15.60 -29.43 -8.91
N GLN A 114 16.33 -28.38 -8.49
CA GLN A 114 17.72 -28.50 -8.03
C GLN A 114 17.88 -29.35 -6.76
N ALA A 115 16.89 -29.38 -5.88
CA ALA A 115 16.89 -30.22 -4.68
C ALA A 115 16.53 -31.69 -4.98
N GLN A 116 15.81 -31.96 -6.08
CA GLN A 116 15.51 -33.32 -6.54
C GLN A 116 16.65 -33.94 -7.35
N ASP A 117 17.43 -33.13 -8.08
CA ASP A 117 18.61 -33.58 -8.84
C ASP A 117 19.88 -33.77 -7.99
N GLN A 118 19.77 -33.76 -6.66
CA GLN A 118 20.84 -34.19 -5.75
C GLN A 118 20.53 -35.62 -5.30
N PRO A 119 20.89 -36.65 -6.10
CA PRO A 119 20.68 -38.04 -5.71
C PRO A 119 21.49 -38.33 -4.46
N ALA A 120 20.83 -38.99 -3.51
CA ALA A 120 21.44 -39.59 -2.34
C ALA A 120 22.71 -40.33 -2.76
N GLN A 121 23.86 -39.78 -2.36
CA GLN A 121 25.14 -40.46 -2.42
C GLN A 121 25.01 -41.63 -1.44
N PRO A 122 24.99 -42.90 -1.90
CA PRO A 122 25.05 -44.01 -0.97
C PRO A 122 26.49 -44.07 -0.49
N ASP A 123 26.71 -43.70 0.77
CA ASP A 123 27.99 -43.94 1.45
C ASP A 123 28.30 -45.45 1.35
N ALA A 124 29.43 -45.75 0.71
CA ALA A 124 29.95 -47.09 0.45
C ALA A 124 30.78 -47.62 1.62
#